data_AF-A0A0C4WUK0-F1
#
_entry.id   AF-A0A0C4WUK0-F1
#
_cell.length_a   1.000
_cell.length_b   1.000
_cell.length_c   1.000
_cell.angle_alpha   90.00
_cell.angle_beta   90.00
_cell.angle_gamma   90.00
#
_symmetry.space_group_name_H-M   'P 1'
#
loop_
_entity.id
_entity.type
_entity.pdbx_description
1 polymer ?
#
loop_
_entity_poly.entity_id
_entity_poly.type
_entity_poly.pdbx_seq_one_letter_code
_entity_poly.pdbx_strand_id
1 'polypeptide(L)'
;MATDTVVRARVDERVKEEATVVLKSMGLSMTDAIQMMLIRVAEEGRLPFEPLVPSLETIAAAREAREGKLEIVTLGDLRAAIRADD
;
A
#
# COMPACT_ATOMS: atom_id res chain seq x y z
N MET A 1 -16.43 6.82 -21.94
CA MET A 1 -15.08 7.39 -21.83
C MET A 1 -14.12 6.43 -22.50
N ALA A 2 -13.14 6.91 -23.26
CA ALA A 2 -12.24 6.04 -24.02
C ALA A 2 -11.40 5.19 -23.04
N THR A 3 -11.61 3.87 -23.04
CA THR A 3 -10.83 2.87 -22.30
C THR A 3 -9.53 2.54 -23.04
N ASP A 4 -8.77 3.55 -23.46
CA ASP A 4 -7.53 3.38 -24.24
C ASP A 4 -6.26 3.66 -23.41
N THR A 5 -6.42 3.89 -22.10
CA THR A 5 -5.27 4.08 -21.21
C THR A 5 -4.66 2.73 -20.85
N VAL A 6 -3.39 2.55 -21.21
CA VAL A 6 -2.67 1.29 -21.02
C VAL A 6 -1.86 1.30 -19.73
N VAL A 7 -2.04 0.26 -18.91
CA VAL A 7 -1.20 -0.01 -17.73
C VAL A 7 -0.11 -1.00 -18.14
N ARG A 8 1.16 -0.63 -17.93
CA ARG A 8 2.33 -1.50 -18.16
C ARG A 8 3.12 -1.66 -16.86
N ALA A 9 3.35 -2.89 -16.45
CA ALA A 9 4.16 -3.22 -15.28
C ALA A 9 5.15 -4.33 -15.62
N ARG A 10 6.33 -4.29 -14.99
CA ARG A 10 7.27 -5.42 -15.03
C ARG A 10 6.86 -6.44 -13.97
N VAL A 11 6.90 -7.71 -14.34
CA VAL A 11 6.61 -8.83 -13.46
C VAL A 11 7.53 -9.98 -13.83
N ASP A 12 7.87 -10.79 -12.86
CA ASP A 12 8.57 -12.06 -13.09
C ASP A 12 7.72 -12.98 -13.98
N GLU A 13 8.36 -13.66 -14.92
CA GLU A 13 7.67 -14.51 -15.92
C GLU A 13 6.90 -15.66 -15.26
N ARG A 14 7.52 -16.33 -14.27
CA ARG A 14 6.87 -17.42 -13.54
C ARG A 14 5.64 -16.92 -12.79
N VAL A 15 5.76 -15.77 -12.13
CA VAL A 15 4.62 -15.15 -11.43
C VAL A 15 3.48 -14.84 -12.39
N LYS A 16 3.78 -14.31 -13.58
CA LYS A 16 2.77 -14.02 -14.62
C LYS A 16 2.04 -15.29 -15.06
N GLU A 17 2.76 -16.37 -15.30
CA GLU A 17 2.19 -17.65 -15.74
C GLU A 17 1.29 -18.25 -14.66
N GLU A 18 1.78 -18.36 -13.43
CA GLU A 18 1.03 -18.88 -12.28
C GLU A 18 -0.26 -18.07 -12.05
N ALA A 19 -0.15 -16.74 -11.99
CA ALA A 19 -1.30 -15.86 -11.81
C ALA A 19 -2.33 -16.00 -12.95
N THR A 20 -1.86 -16.17 -14.20
CA THR A 20 -2.75 -16.36 -15.35
C THR A 20 -3.57 -17.65 -15.23
N VAL A 21 -2.95 -18.75 -14.80
CA VAL A 21 -3.65 -20.03 -14.60
C VAL A 21 -4.69 -19.92 -13.49
N VAL A 22 -4.30 -19.34 -12.35
CA VAL A 22 -5.18 -19.16 -11.20
C VAL A 22 -6.37 -18.26 -11.53
N LEU A 23 -6.14 -17.09 -12.14
CA LEU A 23 -7.22 -16.17 -12.52
C LEU A 23 -8.17 -16.81 -13.53
N LYS A 24 -7.63 -17.54 -14.52
CA LYS A 24 -8.46 -18.25 -15.50
C LYS A 24 -9.33 -19.32 -14.85
N SER A 25 -8.83 -20.00 -13.82
CA SER A 25 -9.64 -20.96 -13.04
C SER A 25 -10.83 -20.30 -12.31
N MET A 26 -10.72 -19.01 -12.01
CA MET A 26 -11.79 -18.17 -11.44
C MET A 26 -12.69 -17.51 -12.50
N GLY A 27 -12.42 -17.74 -13.79
CA GLY A 27 -13.13 -17.09 -14.90
C GLY A 27 -12.70 -15.65 -15.15
N LEU A 28 -11.55 -15.22 -14.65
CA LEU A 28 -11.03 -13.86 -14.78
C LEU A 28 -9.82 -13.82 -15.71
N SER A 29 -9.71 -12.74 -16.51
CA SER A 29 -8.47 -12.42 -17.20
C SER A 29 -7.54 -11.57 -16.31
N MET A 30 -6.27 -11.48 -16.69
CA MET A 30 -5.31 -10.58 -16.04
C MET A 30 -5.78 -9.12 -16.09
N THR A 31 -6.38 -8.70 -17.21
CA THR A 31 -6.91 -7.35 -17.39
C THR A 31 -8.05 -7.07 -16.41
N ASP A 32 -8.97 -8.02 -16.25
CA ASP A 32 -10.12 -7.85 -15.34
C ASP A 32 -9.64 -7.69 -13.89
N ALA A 33 -8.70 -8.55 -13.47
CA ALA A 33 -8.13 -8.48 -12.12
C ALA A 33 -7.42 -7.14 -11.84
N ILE A 34 -6.62 -6.65 -12.80
CA ILE A 34 -5.93 -5.35 -12.68
C ILE A 34 -6.94 -4.20 -12.61
N GLN A 35 -7.98 -4.21 -13.45
CA GLN A 35 -9.02 -3.17 -13.42
C GLN A 35 -9.76 -3.16 -12.07
N MET A 36 -10.17 -4.33 -11.58
CA MET A 36 -10.83 -4.45 -10.27
C MET A 36 -9.95 -3.91 -9.14
N MET A 37 -8.65 -4.23 -9.16
CA MET A 37 -7.69 -3.70 -8.18
C MET A 37 -7.64 -2.17 -8.23
N LEU A 38 -7.50 -1.59 -9.42
CA LEU A 38 -7.37 -0.13 -9.58
C LEU A 38 -8.65 0.61 -9.19
N ILE A 39 -9.81 0.08 -9.55
CA ILE A 39 -11.12 0.62 -9.12
C ILE A 39 -11.19 0.60 -7.59
N ARG A 40 -10.86 -0.53 -6.96
CA ARG A 40 -10.91 -0.66 -5.50
C ARG A 40 -9.98 0.31 -4.79
N VAL A 41 -8.76 0.50 -5.31
CA VAL A 41 -7.81 1.47 -4.75
C VAL A 41 -8.34 2.90 -4.88
N ALA A 42 -8.92 3.24 -6.03
CA ALA A 42 -9.47 4.59 -6.27
C ALA A 42 -10.68 4.89 -5.38
N GLU A 43 -11.57 3.92 -5.17
CA GLU A 43 -12.77 4.08 -4.35
C GLU A 43 -12.46 4.07 -2.84
N GLU A 44 -11.49 3.26 -2.44
CA GLU A 44 -11.36 2.87 -1.04
C GLU A 44 -10.10 3.44 -0.36
N GLY A 45 -9.22 4.08 -1.12
CA GLY A 45 -8.02 4.74 -0.61
C GLY A 45 -7.01 3.79 0.02
N ARG A 46 -7.12 2.48 -0.23
CA ARG A 46 -6.24 1.45 0.33
C ARG A 46 -6.05 0.29 -0.65
N LEU A 47 -4.97 -0.45 -0.48
CA LEU A 47 -4.73 -1.65 -1.28
C LEU A 47 -5.70 -2.78 -0.87
N PRO A 48 -6.14 -3.61 -1.84
CA PRO A 48 -7.07 -4.72 -1.59
C PRO A 48 -6.39 -5.96 -0.97
N PHE A 49 -5.10 -5.86 -0.70
CA PHE A 49 -4.30 -6.73 0.13
C PHE A 49 -3.67 -5.86 1.20
N GLU A 50 -3.33 -6.44 2.35
CA GLU A 50 -2.61 -5.73 3.40
C GLU A 50 -1.21 -5.37 2.89
N PRO A 51 -0.94 -4.09 2.58
CA PRO A 51 0.37 -3.71 2.16
C PRO A 51 1.25 -3.58 3.39
N LEU A 52 2.27 -4.42 3.43
CA LEU A 52 3.38 -4.41 4.35
C LEU A 52 3.07 -4.79 5.81
N VAL A 53 3.68 -5.91 6.19
CA VAL A 53 4.35 -6.02 7.48
C VAL A 53 5.16 -4.73 7.68
N PRO A 54 4.90 -3.94 8.75
CA PRO A 54 5.62 -2.69 8.97
C PRO A 54 7.14 -2.91 8.90
N SER A 55 7.87 -1.91 8.40
CA SER A 55 9.33 -2.01 8.33
C SER A 55 9.90 -2.25 9.72
N LEU A 56 11.09 -2.84 9.82
CA LEU A 56 11.73 -3.06 11.12
C LEU A 56 11.87 -1.75 11.92
N GLU A 57 12.09 -0.64 11.23
CA GLU A 57 12.12 0.70 11.80
C GLU A 57 10.76 1.11 12.37
N THR A 58 9.67 0.93 11.61
CA THR A 58 8.31 1.23 12.10
C THR A 58 7.93 0.35 13.28
N ILE A 59 8.32 -0.94 13.27
CA ILE A 59 8.10 -1.87 14.38
C ILE A 59 8.87 -1.41 15.62
N ALA A 60 10.14 -1.03 15.47
CA ALA A 60 10.98 -0.54 16.57
C ALA A 60 10.43 0.74 17.18
N ALA A 61 10.08 1.74 16.37
CA ALA A 61 9.47 2.99 16.82
C ALA A 61 8.15 2.75 17.56
N ALA A 62 7.28 1.88 17.04
CA ALA A 62 6.03 1.51 17.70
C ALA A 62 6.27 0.79 19.05
N ARG A 63 7.37 0.03 19.18
CA ARG A 63 7.75 -0.63 20.43
C ARG A 63 8.24 0.37 21.47
N GLU A 64 9.14 1.28 21.08
CA GLU A 64 9.65 2.35 21.96
C GLU A 64 8.51 3.22 22.49
N ALA A 65 7.53 3.52 21.63
CA ALA A 65 6.29 4.20 22.03
C ALA A 65 5.53 3.48 23.14
N ARG A 66 5.31 2.16 22.99
CA ARG A 66 4.61 1.34 23.99
C ARG A 66 5.41 1.17 25.28
N GLU A 67 6.73 1.15 25.18
CA GLU A 67 7.65 1.03 26.33
C GLU A 67 7.85 2.36 27.06
N GLY A 68 7.21 3.45 26.62
CA GLY A 68 7.29 4.76 27.28
C GLY A 68 8.64 5.45 27.10
N LYS A 69 9.40 5.10 26.06
CA LYS A 69 10.71 5.68 25.75
C LYS A 69 10.61 6.98 24.95
N LEU A 70 9.40 7.53 24.78
CA LEU A 70 9.16 8.78 24.07
C LEU A 70 9.28 9.96 25.02
N GLU A 71 9.73 11.09 24.47
CA GLU A 71 9.70 12.37 25.16
C GLU A 71 8.26 12.87 25.29
N ILE A 72 7.88 13.30 26.50
CA ILE A 72 6.59 13.93 26.75
C ILE A 72 6.74 15.43 26.44
N VAL A 73 6.11 15.86 25.36
CA VAL A 73 6.10 17.26 24.92
C VAL A 73 4.70 17.85 25.03
N THR A 74 4.59 19.17 25.14
CA THR A 74 3.28 19.84 25.09
C THR A 74 2.79 19.95 23.65
N LEU A 75 1.47 20.18 23.48
CA LEU A 75 0.90 20.44 22.16
C LEU A 75 1.52 21.70 21.49
N GLY A 76 1.93 22.68 22.31
CA GLY A 76 2.60 23.88 21.84
C GLY A 76 3.97 23.58 21.23
N ASP A 77 4.78 22.77 21.91
CA ASP A 77 6.11 22.36 21.46
C ASP A 77 6.04 21.53 20.18
N LEU A 78 5.10 20.57 20.12
CA LEU A 78 4.89 19.74 18.94
C LEU A 78 4.50 20.57 17.71
N ARG A 79 3.63 21.56 17.89
CA ARG A 79 3.18 22.44 16.81
C ARG A 79 4.31 23.34 16.29
N ALA A 80 5.21 23.78 17.16
CA ALA A 80 6.38 24.55 16.78
C ALA A 80 7.36 23.69 15.97
N ALA A 81 7.60 22.43 16.40
CA ALA A 81 8.49 21.51 15.70
C ALA A 81 7.99 21.12 14.30
N ILE A 82 6.71 20.75 14.15
CA ILE A 82 6.15 20.30 12.86
C ILE A 82 6.09 21.42 11.81
N ARG A 83 5.93 22.68 12.23
CA ARG A 83 5.85 23.84 11.32
C ARG A 83 7.20 24.48 11.00
N ALA A 84 8.28 24.02 11.63
CA ALA A 84 9.62 24.53 11.37
C ALA A 84 10.27 23.92 10.12
N ASP A 85 9.68 22.85 9.56
CA ASP A 85 10.19 22.10 8.41
C ASP A 85 9.40 22.35 7.09
N ASP A 86 8.65 23.46 6.98
CA ASP A 86 8.11 23.98 5.70
C ASP A 86 9.03 25.08 5.10
#